data_AF-A0A3B0YEC4-F1
#
_entry.id   AF-A0A3B0YEC4-F1
#
_cell.length_a   1.000
_cell.length_b   1.000
_cell.length_c   1.000
_cell.angle_alpha   90.00
_cell.angle_beta   90.00
_cell.angle_gamma   90.00
#
_symmetry.space_group_name_H-M   'P 1'
#
loop_
_entity.id
_entity.type
_entity.pdbx_description
1 polymer ?
#
loop_
_entity_poly.entity_id
_entity_poly.type
_entity_poly.pdbx_seq_one_letter_code
_entity_poly.pdbx_strand_id
1 'polypeptide(L)'
;MPADDSACYDSLRGFPYYYSIISDLIMSKKLIGLFVFLLSTTFTPVLFAAEKVTLYSSHEAAAIQPLLERFTKDTGIQVDLVNGTEEQLIQRLKTEKGDAAADIFLGADVVQLQRAEKTDLLQSVTSEALKAVPPSYRDSAGYWYGLSMFVRPIFYPKSDIDPFEFYGYEQMAKPEWKGRICVSSSDNPYNQSLVASMITSRGKEATQKWLTTFVGNLARPPQGDDRDQLIAISTGVCDIALANTYLYGQMSASEDEAERQAVDDLGMLWANQPGRGVHANFRGAGVNVHAPHRANAIKL
;
A
#
# COMPACT_ATOMS: atom_id res chain seq x y z
N MET A 1 -33.14 -46.69 66.96
CA MET A 1 -33.72 -46.82 68.31
C MET A 1 -32.89 -45.94 69.23
N PRO A 2 -33.44 -44.82 69.74
CA PRO A 2 -32.67 -43.77 70.42
C PRO A 2 -32.80 -43.85 71.96
N ALA A 3 -32.03 -42.97 72.61
CA ALA A 3 -32.03 -42.57 74.03
C ALA A 3 -31.07 -43.36 74.95
N ASP A 4 -30.12 -42.65 75.57
CA ASP A 4 -30.20 -42.30 76.99
C ASP A 4 -29.08 -41.30 77.35
N ASP A 5 -29.50 -40.09 77.74
CA ASP A 5 -28.72 -39.10 78.48
C ASP A 5 -28.97 -39.36 79.97
N SER A 6 -27.98 -39.86 80.71
CA SER A 6 -27.71 -39.44 82.10
C SER A 6 -26.62 -40.29 82.76
N ALA A 7 -25.93 -39.66 83.71
CA ALA A 7 -25.06 -40.26 84.73
C ALA A 7 -23.59 -40.54 84.34
N CYS A 8 -22.78 -39.48 84.42
CA CYS A 8 -21.61 -39.51 85.30
C CYS A 8 -21.36 -38.10 85.86
N TYR A 9 -22.12 -37.79 86.92
CA TYR A 9 -21.68 -36.89 87.97
C TYR A 9 -20.59 -37.60 88.78
N ASP A 10 -19.52 -36.86 89.09
CA ASP A 10 -18.55 -37.06 90.19
C ASP A 10 -17.09 -37.21 89.75
N SER A 11 -16.43 -36.06 89.57
CA SER A 11 -15.13 -35.78 90.21
C SER A 11 -14.61 -34.38 89.85
N LEU A 12 -15.30 -33.33 90.33
CA LEU A 12 -14.72 -31.99 90.40
C LEU A 12 -14.20 -31.74 91.82
N ARG A 13 -12.93 -32.06 92.07
CA ARG A 13 -12.14 -31.42 93.12
C ARG A 13 -10.68 -31.28 92.69
N GLY A 14 -10.27 -30.02 92.53
CA GLY A 14 -8.88 -29.60 92.58
C GLY A 14 -8.29 -29.25 91.23
N PHE A 15 -8.19 -27.95 90.95
CA PHE A 15 -6.97 -27.22 90.58
C PHE A 15 -7.34 -25.93 89.82
N PRO A 16 -6.97 -24.73 90.34
CA PRO A 16 -7.45 -23.45 89.82
C PRO A 16 -6.50 -22.92 88.74
N TYR A 17 -6.55 -23.46 87.53
CA TYR A 17 -5.82 -22.88 86.38
C TYR A 17 -6.58 -23.12 85.08
N TYR A 18 -7.76 -22.52 84.94
CA TYR A 18 -8.52 -22.56 83.68
C TYR A 18 -9.26 -21.24 83.41
N TYR A 19 -8.60 -20.11 83.65
CA TYR A 19 -9.14 -18.78 83.32
C TYR A 19 -8.20 -17.89 82.48
N SER A 20 -7.16 -18.47 81.88
CA SER A 20 -6.16 -17.71 81.10
C SER A 20 -5.98 -18.14 79.65
N ILE A 21 -6.83 -19.01 79.08
CA ILE A 21 -6.67 -19.48 77.68
C ILE A 21 -7.85 -19.08 76.77
N ILE A 22 -8.97 -18.61 77.33
CA ILE A 22 -10.15 -18.19 76.54
C ILE A 22 -10.12 -16.69 76.18
N SER A 23 -9.29 -15.88 76.85
CA SER A 23 -9.11 -14.45 76.52
C SER A 23 -8.24 -14.21 75.29
N ASP A 24 -7.23 -15.06 75.04
CA ASP A 24 -6.28 -14.83 73.94
C ASP A 24 -6.75 -15.38 72.58
N LEU A 25 -7.76 -16.26 72.57
CA LEU A 25 -8.31 -16.80 71.32
C LEU A 25 -9.35 -15.88 70.65
N ILE A 26 -9.87 -14.88 71.38
CA ILE A 26 -10.85 -13.90 70.85
C ILE A 26 -10.14 -12.64 70.32
N MET A 27 -8.94 -12.32 70.83
CA MET A 27 -8.16 -11.18 70.32
C MET A 27 -7.38 -11.51 69.03
N SER A 28 -7.11 -12.80 68.75
CA SER A 28 -6.40 -13.25 67.53
C SER A 28 -7.28 -13.27 66.26
N LYS A 29 -8.62 -13.37 66.40
CA LYS A 29 -9.53 -13.37 65.22
C LYS A 29 -9.92 -11.98 64.72
N LYS A 30 -9.66 -10.90 65.47
CA LYS A 30 -9.95 -9.53 65.04
C LYS A 30 -8.77 -8.82 64.36
N LEU A 31 -7.56 -9.36 64.42
CA LEU A 31 -6.39 -8.84 63.69
C LEU A 31 -6.13 -9.54 62.35
N ILE A 32 -6.75 -10.69 62.09
CA ILE A 32 -6.71 -11.34 60.77
C ILE A 32 -7.76 -10.73 59.82
N GLY A 33 -8.81 -10.09 60.36
CA GLY A 33 -9.86 -9.41 59.58
C GLY A 33 -9.48 -8.03 59.03
N LEU A 34 -8.29 -7.50 59.33
CA LEU A 34 -7.87 -6.15 58.92
C LEU A 34 -6.60 -6.14 58.06
N PHE A 35 -6.11 -7.30 57.61
CA PHE A 35 -4.95 -7.40 56.70
C PHE A 35 -5.29 -8.05 55.34
N VAL A 36 -6.55 -8.43 55.12
CA VAL A 36 -7.05 -8.97 53.83
C VAL A 36 -7.77 -7.90 52.99
N PHE A 37 -7.90 -6.66 53.48
CA PHE A 37 -8.63 -5.60 52.79
C PHE A 37 -7.74 -4.54 52.11
N LEU A 38 -6.46 -4.83 51.88
CA LEU A 38 -5.53 -3.88 51.21
C LEU A 38 -4.69 -4.52 50.10
N LEU A 39 -5.26 -5.52 49.41
CA LEU A 39 -4.76 -5.98 48.11
C LEU A 39 -5.90 -6.10 47.10
N SER A 40 -6.82 -5.14 47.10
CA SER A 40 -7.61 -4.83 45.91
C SER A 40 -6.68 -4.17 44.91
N THR A 41 -5.86 -4.98 44.22
CA THR A 41 -5.30 -4.57 42.93
C THR A 41 -6.49 -4.21 42.06
N THR A 42 -6.75 -2.91 41.93
CA THR A 42 -7.61 -2.38 40.88
C THR A 42 -7.00 -2.86 39.58
N PHE A 43 -7.53 -3.95 39.05
CA PHE A 43 -7.28 -4.37 37.68
C PHE A 43 -8.01 -3.32 36.84
N THR A 44 -7.41 -2.15 36.69
CA THR A 44 -7.82 -1.21 35.65
C THR A 44 -7.56 -1.97 34.37
N PRO A 45 -8.61 -2.37 33.61
CA PRO A 45 -8.38 -2.90 32.29
C PRO A 45 -7.60 -1.81 31.57
N VAL A 46 -6.36 -2.11 31.20
CA VAL A 46 -5.65 -1.31 30.21
C VAL A 46 -6.54 -1.44 28.98
N LEU A 47 -7.31 -0.39 28.70
CA LEU A 47 -7.91 -0.21 27.40
C LEU A 47 -6.71 -0.08 26.45
N PHE A 48 -6.29 -1.22 25.90
CA PHE A 48 -5.43 -1.21 24.73
C PHE A 48 -6.22 -0.47 23.68
N ALA A 49 -5.82 0.78 23.40
CA ALA A 49 -6.31 1.48 22.24
C ALA A 49 -6.10 0.55 21.05
N ALA A 50 -7.15 0.33 20.25
CA ALA A 50 -7.03 -0.49 19.07
C ALA A 50 -5.87 0.04 18.22
N GLU A 51 -4.89 -0.81 17.94
CA GLU A 51 -3.75 -0.42 17.11
C GLU A 51 -4.28 -0.04 15.74
N LYS A 52 -3.75 1.04 15.16
CA LYS A 52 -4.15 1.53 13.85
C LYS A 52 -2.98 2.01 13.02
N VAL A 53 -3.23 2.16 11.73
CA VAL A 53 -2.31 2.76 10.75
C VAL A 53 -3.12 3.53 9.70
N THR A 54 -2.74 4.78 9.44
CA THR A 54 -3.41 5.63 8.44
C THR A 54 -2.70 5.54 7.10
N LEU A 55 -3.40 5.05 6.06
CA LEU A 55 -2.87 4.87 4.72
C LEU A 55 -3.41 5.94 3.77
N TYR A 56 -2.55 6.77 3.19
CA TYR A 56 -2.91 7.69 2.11
C TYR A 56 -2.64 7.00 0.78
N SER A 57 -3.67 6.85 -0.05
CA SER A 57 -3.54 6.13 -1.32
C SER A 57 -4.35 6.79 -2.43
N SER A 58 -3.74 6.88 -3.62
CA SER A 58 -4.44 7.29 -4.83
C SER A 58 -5.07 6.14 -5.60
N HIS A 59 -5.00 4.91 -5.08
CA HIS A 59 -5.66 3.76 -5.67
C HIS A 59 -7.16 3.83 -5.43
N GLU A 60 -7.93 3.19 -6.31
CA GLU A 60 -9.33 2.90 -6.03
C GLU A 60 -9.42 2.01 -4.79
N ALA A 61 -10.25 2.40 -3.83
CA ALA A 61 -10.39 1.70 -2.56
C ALA A 61 -10.70 0.21 -2.76
N ALA A 62 -11.64 -0.10 -3.67
CA ALA A 62 -12.04 -1.48 -3.98
C ALA A 62 -10.86 -2.36 -4.46
N ALA A 63 -9.84 -1.77 -5.09
CA ALA A 63 -8.69 -2.52 -5.59
C ALA A 63 -7.70 -2.95 -4.49
N ILE A 64 -7.67 -2.24 -3.36
CA ILE A 64 -6.72 -2.49 -2.26
C ILE A 64 -7.40 -3.01 -0.99
N GLN A 65 -8.70 -2.77 -0.82
CA GLN A 65 -9.48 -3.12 0.37
C GLN A 65 -9.31 -4.59 0.81
N PRO A 66 -9.34 -5.60 -0.08
CA PRO A 66 -9.18 -6.99 0.36
C PRO A 66 -7.80 -7.28 0.96
N LEU A 67 -6.76 -6.57 0.51
CA LEU A 67 -5.41 -6.69 1.06
C LEU A 67 -5.33 -6.07 2.46
N LEU A 68 -5.95 -4.90 2.64
CA LEU A 68 -5.99 -4.20 3.93
C LEU A 68 -6.82 -4.98 4.97
N GLU A 69 -7.94 -5.56 4.57
CA GLU A 69 -8.77 -6.42 5.44
C GLU A 69 -8.01 -7.66 5.89
N ARG A 70 -7.24 -8.28 4.98
CA ARG A 70 -6.39 -9.42 5.32
C ARG A 70 -5.30 -9.01 6.32
N PHE A 71 -4.64 -7.86 6.11
CA PHE A 71 -3.67 -7.34 7.05
C PHE A 71 -4.29 -7.12 8.44
N THR A 72 -5.46 -6.48 8.51
CA THR A 72 -6.18 -6.25 9.77
C THR A 72 -6.54 -7.57 10.45
N LYS A 73 -6.99 -8.58 9.70
CA LYS A 73 -7.30 -9.91 10.23
C LYS A 73 -6.07 -10.63 10.79
N ASP A 74 -4.94 -10.52 10.10
CA ASP A 74 -3.70 -11.22 10.48
C ASP A 74 -2.97 -10.54 11.64
N THR A 75 -3.14 -9.23 11.82
CA THR A 75 -2.35 -8.43 12.79
C THR A 75 -3.14 -7.81 13.92
N GLY A 76 -4.46 -7.65 13.77
CA GLY A 76 -5.32 -6.88 14.68
C GLY A 76 -5.25 -5.36 14.49
N ILE A 77 -4.37 -4.86 13.62
CA ILE A 77 -4.16 -3.42 13.37
C ILE A 77 -5.20 -2.92 12.37
N GLN A 78 -5.99 -1.92 12.74
CA GLN A 78 -6.96 -1.29 11.85
C GLN A 78 -6.27 -0.39 10.82
N VAL A 79 -6.71 -0.44 9.56
CA VAL A 79 -6.22 0.44 8.51
C VAL A 79 -7.23 1.54 8.23
N ASP A 80 -6.88 2.78 8.56
CA ASP A 80 -7.65 3.97 8.22
C ASP A 80 -7.23 4.42 6.80
N LEU A 81 -7.99 4.01 5.78
CA LEU A 81 -7.71 4.38 4.39
C LEU A 81 -8.25 5.78 4.07
N VAL A 82 -7.38 6.63 3.54
CA VAL A 82 -7.71 7.95 2.99
C VAL A 82 -7.39 7.96 1.50
N ASN A 83 -8.42 8.00 0.67
CA ASN A 83 -8.28 8.12 -0.78
C ASN A 83 -8.27 9.58 -1.24
N GLY A 84 -7.51 9.86 -2.28
CA GLY A 84 -7.45 11.17 -2.93
C GLY A 84 -6.54 11.14 -4.15
N THR A 85 -6.49 12.21 -4.94
CA THR A 85 -5.47 12.28 -6.00
C THR A 85 -4.08 12.38 -5.37
N GLU A 86 -3.04 11.93 -6.07
CA GLU A 86 -1.67 12.01 -5.54
C GLU A 86 -1.27 13.45 -5.18
N GLU A 87 -1.68 14.43 -5.99
CA GLU A 87 -1.43 15.85 -5.71
C GLU A 87 -2.10 16.30 -4.41
N GLN A 88 -3.37 15.95 -4.21
CA GLN A 88 -4.10 16.26 -2.98
C GLN A 88 -3.44 15.60 -1.77
N LEU A 89 -3.07 14.33 -1.88
CA LEU A 89 -2.45 13.57 -0.79
C LEU A 89 -1.06 14.10 -0.45
N ILE A 90 -0.22 14.41 -1.45
CA ILE A 90 1.09 15.05 -1.23
C ILE A 90 0.92 16.42 -0.58
N GLN A 91 -0.04 17.23 -1.02
CA GLN A 91 -0.30 18.52 -0.42
C GLN A 91 -0.76 18.38 1.04
N ARG A 92 -1.60 17.37 1.30
CA ARG A 92 -2.09 17.04 2.64
C ARG A 92 -0.96 16.58 3.56
N LEU A 93 -0.05 15.72 3.08
CA LEU A 93 1.17 15.31 3.80
C LEU A 93 2.07 16.50 4.17
N LYS A 94 2.15 17.55 3.34
CA LYS A 94 2.91 18.76 3.66
C LYS A 94 2.28 19.58 4.79
N THR A 95 0.95 19.57 4.88
CA THR A 95 0.20 20.42 5.81
C THR A 95 -0.09 19.73 7.14
N GLU A 96 -0.36 18.43 7.13
CA GLU A 96 -0.73 17.67 8.32
C GLU A 96 0.50 17.15 9.05
N LYS A 97 0.45 17.20 10.38
CA LYS A 97 1.53 16.77 11.29
C LYS A 97 0.94 16.14 12.55
N GLY A 98 1.74 15.36 13.27
CA GLY A 98 1.30 14.71 14.51
C GLY A 98 0.19 13.68 14.25
N ASP A 99 -0.76 13.55 15.17
CA ASP A 99 -1.82 12.52 15.12
C ASP A 99 -2.78 12.63 13.93
N ALA A 100 -2.79 13.78 13.24
CA ALA A 100 -3.57 13.99 12.02
C ALA A 100 -2.84 13.53 10.75
N ALA A 101 -1.54 13.21 10.84
CA ALA A 101 -0.74 12.84 9.69
C ALA A 101 -0.98 11.39 9.26
N ALA A 102 -0.80 11.11 7.97
CA ALA A 102 -0.73 9.75 7.46
C ALA A 102 0.45 9.01 8.07
N ASP A 103 0.34 7.69 8.21
CA ASP A 103 1.46 6.82 8.53
C ASP A 103 2.22 6.40 7.26
N ILE A 104 1.48 6.06 6.20
CA ILE A 104 2.01 5.59 4.93
C ILE A 104 1.46 6.43 3.79
N PHE A 105 2.31 6.75 2.83
CA PHE A 105 1.92 7.20 1.49
C PHE A 105 2.12 6.06 0.48
N LEU A 106 1.03 5.60 -0.14
CA LEU A 106 1.02 4.61 -1.21
C LEU A 106 0.84 5.32 -2.55
N GLY A 107 1.95 5.48 -3.28
CA GLY A 107 2.00 6.13 -4.59
C GLY A 107 1.73 5.16 -5.73
N ALA A 108 1.11 5.68 -6.80
CA ALA A 108 0.84 4.90 -8.00
C ALA A 108 2.01 4.89 -9.00
N ASP A 109 3.00 5.78 -8.82
CA ASP A 109 4.14 5.97 -9.71
C ASP A 109 5.43 6.30 -8.92
N VAL A 110 6.58 5.78 -9.38
CA VAL A 110 7.89 6.01 -8.74
C VAL A 110 8.31 7.48 -8.69
N VAL A 111 7.94 8.29 -9.68
CA VAL A 111 8.25 9.73 -9.72
C VAL A 111 7.59 10.47 -8.56
N GLN A 112 6.44 9.99 -8.11
CA GLN A 112 5.66 10.61 -7.04
C GLN A 112 6.23 10.25 -5.68
N LEU A 113 6.72 9.01 -5.53
CA LEU A 113 7.51 8.59 -4.36
C LEU A 113 8.83 9.38 -4.26
N GLN A 114 9.54 9.54 -5.36
CA GLN A 114 10.75 10.37 -5.42
C GLN A 114 10.46 11.85 -5.12
N ARG A 115 9.30 12.36 -5.54
CA ARG A 115 8.88 13.73 -5.21
C ARG A 115 8.60 13.88 -3.72
N ALA A 116 7.91 12.91 -3.12
CA ALA A 116 7.64 12.90 -1.68
C ALA A 116 8.95 12.82 -0.88
N GLU A 117 9.89 11.97 -1.30
CA GLU A 117 11.24 11.91 -0.74
C GLU A 117 11.97 13.26 -0.82
N LYS A 118 12.07 13.85 -2.02
CA LYS A 118 12.77 15.14 -2.26
C LYS A 118 12.11 16.34 -1.58
N THR A 119 10.92 16.17 -1.02
CA THR A 119 10.20 17.21 -0.27
C THR A 119 10.11 16.90 1.21
N ASP A 120 10.98 16.00 1.70
CA ASP A 120 11.12 15.63 3.11
C ASP A 120 9.83 15.08 3.74
N LEU A 121 8.95 14.49 2.92
CA LEU A 121 7.68 13.90 3.39
C LEU A 121 7.84 12.46 3.84
N LEU A 122 8.92 11.79 3.44
CA LEU A 122 9.17 10.38 3.76
C LEU A 122 10.34 10.26 4.75
N GLN A 123 10.32 9.23 5.57
CA GLN A 123 11.44 8.85 6.43
C GLN A 123 12.04 7.51 5.99
N SER A 124 13.36 7.38 6.16
CA SER A 124 14.07 6.13 5.92
C SER A 124 13.57 5.03 6.87
N VAL A 125 13.28 3.88 6.28
CA VAL A 125 12.86 2.66 6.97
C VAL A 125 13.73 1.51 6.51
N THR A 126 14.06 0.61 7.43
CA THR A 126 14.63 -0.69 7.12
C THR A 126 13.87 -1.77 7.88
N SER A 127 13.67 -2.93 7.24
CA SER A 127 12.99 -4.10 7.81
C SER A 127 13.50 -5.35 7.11
N GLU A 128 13.54 -6.48 7.81
CA GLU A 128 13.93 -7.76 7.21
C GLU A 128 12.98 -8.15 6.08
N ALA A 129 11.67 -7.93 6.26
CA ALA A 129 10.66 -8.22 5.24
C ALA A 129 10.87 -7.40 3.96
N LEU A 130 11.26 -6.12 4.11
CA LEU A 130 11.47 -5.21 2.98
C LEU A 130 12.74 -5.55 2.17
N LYS A 131 13.64 -6.40 2.67
CA LYS A 131 14.77 -6.92 1.88
C LYS A 131 14.32 -7.83 0.74
N ALA A 132 13.09 -8.35 0.79
CA ALA A 132 12.49 -9.11 -0.31
C ALA A 132 12.28 -8.23 -1.56
N VAL A 133 12.22 -6.90 -1.42
CA VAL A 133 12.14 -5.97 -2.55
C VAL A 133 13.53 -5.83 -3.21
N PRO A 134 13.68 -6.20 -4.50
CA PRO A 134 14.96 -6.11 -5.21
C PRO A 134 15.55 -4.69 -5.17
N PRO A 135 16.90 -4.53 -5.11
CA PRO A 135 17.53 -3.21 -5.03
C PRO A 135 17.15 -2.24 -6.15
N SER A 136 16.83 -2.75 -7.35
CA SER A 136 16.39 -1.93 -8.49
C SER A 136 15.00 -1.34 -8.32
N TYR A 137 14.21 -1.82 -7.35
CA TYR A 137 12.79 -1.48 -7.17
C TYR A 137 12.52 -0.80 -5.82
N ARG A 138 13.56 -0.33 -5.14
CA ARG A 138 13.46 0.43 -3.89
C ARG A 138 14.49 1.52 -3.86
N ASP A 139 14.25 2.51 -3.01
CA ASP A 139 15.26 3.51 -2.74
C ASP A 139 16.46 2.90 -2.00
N SER A 140 17.65 3.37 -2.34
CA SER A 140 18.91 2.92 -1.74
C SER A 140 19.06 3.37 -0.29
N ALA A 141 18.48 4.52 0.07
CA ALA A 141 18.44 5.04 1.44
C ALA A 141 17.19 4.60 2.22
N GLY A 142 16.29 3.82 1.60
CA GLY A 142 15.12 3.23 2.25
C GLY A 142 13.94 4.19 2.46
N TYR A 143 13.84 5.28 1.69
CA TYR A 143 12.69 6.20 1.78
C TYR A 143 11.40 5.65 1.18
N TRP A 144 11.50 4.79 0.17
CA TRP A 144 10.36 4.14 -0.46
C TRP A 144 10.72 2.76 -1.02
N TYR A 145 9.69 1.92 -1.16
CA TYR A 145 9.79 0.53 -1.62
C TYR A 145 8.71 0.25 -2.67
N GLY A 146 9.11 -0.33 -3.81
CA GLY A 146 8.19 -0.82 -4.83
C GLY A 146 7.46 -2.08 -4.36
N LEU A 147 6.14 -2.09 -4.50
CA LEU A 147 5.24 -3.15 -4.04
C LEU A 147 4.64 -3.93 -5.22
N SER A 148 4.42 -3.27 -6.35
CA SER A 148 4.04 -3.93 -7.59
C SER A 148 4.64 -3.22 -8.78
N MET A 149 4.85 -3.99 -9.85
CA MET A 149 5.44 -3.51 -11.10
C MET A 149 4.41 -3.55 -12.21
N PHE A 150 4.45 -2.55 -13.06
CA PHE A 150 3.74 -2.52 -14.33
C PHE A 150 4.67 -2.02 -15.42
N VAL A 151 4.33 -2.31 -16.66
CA VAL A 151 5.14 -1.94 -17.80
C VAL A 151 4.29 -1.13 -18.77
N ARG A 152 4.92 -0.19 -19.48
CA ARG A 152 4.28 0.63 -20.52
C ARG A 152 4.76 0.22 -21.92
N PRO A 153 4.26 -0.90 -22.47
CA PRO A 153 4.61 -1.37 -23.82
C PRO A 153 3.94 -0.51 -24.90
N ILE A 154 4.18 -0.89 -26.15
CA ILE A 154 3.45 -0.36 -27.30
C ILE A 154 2.45 -1.43 -27.75
N PHE A 155 1.18 -1.06 -27.88
CA PHE A 155 0.13 -1.92 -28.39
C PHE A 155 -0.10 -1.64 -29.87
N TYR A 156 -0.50 -2.68 -30.60
CA TYR A 156 -0.71 -2.65 -32.04
C TYR A 156 -1.71 -3.74 -32.47
N PRO A 157 -2.41 -3.63 -33.60
CA PRO A 157 -3.25 -4.71 -34.12
C PRO A 157 -2.37 -5.83 -34.69
N LYS A 158 -2.60 -7.09 -34.28
CA LYS A 158 -1.77 -8.25 -34.67
C LYS A 158 -1.68 -8.45 -36.19
N SER A 159 -2.66 -8.00 -36.95
CA SER A 159 -2.76 -8.20 -38.40
C SER A 159 -1.85 -7.28 -39.22
N ASP A 160 -1.43 -6.13 -38.68
CA ASP A 160 -0.93 -5.04 -39.53
C ASP A 160 0.54 -4.68 -39.28
N ILE A 161 1.11 -5.08 -38.15
CA ILE A 161 2.47 -4.65 -37.74
C ILE A 161 3.31 -5.86 -37.38
N ASP A 162 4.45 -5.99 -38.09
CA ASP A 162 5.50 -6.92 -37.71
C ASP A 162 6.32 -6.33 -36.52
N PRO A 163 6.28 -6.96 -35.33
CA PRO A 163 7.04 -6.49 -34.17
C PRO A 163 8.56 -6.60 -34.35
N PHE A 164 9.05 -7.25 -35.41
CA PHE A 164 10.49 -7.30 -35.71
C PHE A 164 10.99 -6.07 -36.47
N GLU A 165 10.13 -5.35 -37.19
CA GLU A 165 10.50 -4.12 -37.91
C GLU A 165 10.31 -2.86 -37.03
N PHE A 166 9.46 -2.97 -36.02
CA PHE A 166 9.15 -1.94 -35.04
C PHE A 166 9.45 -2.47 -33.63
N TYR A 167 10.54 -1.99 -33.04
CA TYR A 167 11.12 -2.57 -31.82
C TYR A 167 11.24 -1.58 -30.65
N GLY A 168 10.93 -0.29 -30.77
CA GLY A 168 11.15 0.63 -29.64
C GLY A 168 10.51 2.01 -29.72
N TYR A 169 10.48 2.71 -28.58
CA TYR A 169 9.83 4.02 -28.43
C TYR A 169 10.35 5.07 -29.42
N GLU A 170 11.66 5.08 -29.67
CA GLU A 170 12.30 6.03 -30.59
C GLU A 170 11.74 5.93 -32.02
N GLN A 171 11.33 4.74 -32.43
CA GLN A 171 10.84 4.52 -33.79
C GLN A 171 9.43 5.09 -33.99
N MET A 172 8.67 5.36 -32.93
CA MET A 172 7.37 6.05 -33.02
C MET A 172 7.49 7.47 -33.61
N ALA A 173 8.70 8.05 -33.62
CA ALA A 173 8.98 9.33 -34.25
C ALA A 173 9.32 9.22 -35.74
N LYS A 174 9.33 8.02 -36.35
CA LYS A 174 9.63 7.91 -37.78
C LYS A 174 8.44 8.33 -38.66
N PRO A 175 8.67 8.77 -39.92
CA PRO A 175 7.61 9.28 -40.79
C PRO A 175 6.48 8.29 -41.09
N GLU A 176 6.76 6.98 -41.10
CA GLU A 176 5.75 5.95 -41.36
C GLU A 176 4.63 5.89 -40.31
N TRP A 177 4.81 6.52 -39.14
CA TRP A 177 3.82 6.61 -38.07
C TRP A 177 3.00 7.88 -38.09
N LYS A 178 3.19 8.76 -39.08
CA LYS A 178 2.47 10.03 -39.18
C LYS A 178 0.95 9.79 -39.22
N GLY A 179 0.24 10.29 -38.21
CA GLY A 179 -1.22 10.17 -38.11
C GLY A 179 -1.70 8.79 -37.65
N ARG A 180 -0.82 7.96 -37.07
CA ARG A 180 -1.12 6.55 -36.72
C ARG A 180 -0.93 6.24 -35.23
N ILE A 181 -0.71 7.26 -34.40
CA ILE A 181 -0.43 7.08 -32.96
C ILE A 181 -1.55 7.68 -32.11
N CYS A 182 -2.02 6.91 -31.14
CA CYS A 182 -2.84 7.41 -30.04
C CYS A 182 -2.05 7.42 -28.72
N VAL A 183 -2.28 8.45 -27.91
CA VAL A 183 -1.70 8.58 -26.58
C VAL A 183 -2.62 9.45 -25.71
N SER A 184 -2.68 9.15 -24.41
CA SER A 184 -3.35 10.01 -23.42
C SER A 184 -2.62 11.34 -23.22
N SER A 185 -3.21 12.26 -22.44
CA SER A 185 -2.61 13.56 -22.11
C SER A 185 -1.17 13.46 -21.54
N SER A 186 -0.38 14.52 -21.74
CA SER A 186 0.93 14.71 -21.09
C SER A 186 0.83 14.87 -19.57
N ASP A 187 -0.36 15.18 -19.06
CA ASP A 187 -0.63 15.26 -17.62
C ASP A 187 -0.72 13.87 -16.97
N ASN A 188 -0.84 12.80 -17.78
CA ASN A 188 -0.78 11.43 -17.29
C ASN A 188 0.62 11.15 -16.72
N PRO A 189 0.75 10.81 -15.42
CA PRO A 189 2.04 10.57 -14.78
C PRO A 189 2.83 9.44 -15.47
N TYR A 190 2.17 8.44 -16.04
CA TYR A 190 2.84 7.34 -16.73
C TYR A 190 3.58 7.81 -17.99
N ASN A 191 3.03 8.79 -18.71
CA ASN A 191 3.72 9.41 -19.84
C ASN A 191 4.91 10.25 -19.37
N GLN A 192 4.77 10.96 -18.25
CA GLN A 192 5.87 11.74 -17.65
C GLN A 192 7.03 10.83 -17.24
N SER A 193 6.74 9.68 -16.62
CA SER A 193 7.73 8.69 -16.21
C SER A 193 8.44 8.03 -17.38
N LEU A 194 7.73 7.71 -18.46
CA LEU A 194 8.34 7.25 -19.71
C LEU A 194 9.30 8.31 -20.27
N VAL A 195 8.86 9.57 -20.39
CA VAL A 195 9.70 10.67 -20.89
C VAL A 195 10.90 10.92 -19.97
N ALA A 196 10.74 10.85 -18.64
CA ALA A 196 11.84 10.97 -17.69
C ALA A 196 12.89 9.85 -17.88
N SER A 197 12.44 8.61 -18.13
CA SER A 197 13.34 7.50 -18.46
C SER A 197 14.08 7.72 -19.79
N MET A 198 13.43 8.33 -20.78
CA MET A 198 14.04 8.70 -22.05
C MET A 198 15.08 9.81 -21.85
N ILE A 199 14.78 10.85 -21.06
CA ILE A 199 15.76 11.91 -20.71
C ILE A 199 16.98 11.30 -20.02
N THR A 200 16.78 10.38 -19.07
CA THR A 200 17.87 9.73 -18.34
C THR A 200 18.76 8.88 -19.25
N SER A 201 18.17 8.15 -20.20
CA SER A 201 18.89 7.22 -21.07
C SER A 201 19.45 7.84 -22.35
N ARG A 202 18.85 8.94 -22.85
CA ARG A 202 19.17 9.55 -24.15
C ARG A 202 19.64 11.00 -24.06
N GLY A 203 19.43 11.66 -22.92
CA GLY A 203 19.66 13.09 -22.75
C GLY A 203 18.48 13.95 -23.17
N LYS A 204 18.41 15.16 -22.60
CA LYS A 204 17.29 16.10 -22.79
C LYS A 204 17.08 16.50 -24.25
N GLU A 205 18.16 16.80 -24.98
CA GLU A 205 18.08 17.26 -26.36
C GLU A 205 17.53 16.18 -27.31
N ALA A 206 18.04 14.94 -27.20
CA ALA A 206 17.57 13.83 -28.01
C ALA A 206 16.10 13.50 -27.73
N THR A 207 15.70 13.52 -26.45
CA THR A 207 14.30 13.29 -26.06
C THR A 207 13.38 14.41 -26.54
N GLN A 208 13.81 15.68 -26.47
CA GLN A 208 13.03 16.80 -27.00
C GLN A 208 12.82 16.67 -28.50
N LYS A 209 13.86 16.33 -29.26
CA LYS A 209 13.75 16.10 -30.71
C LYS A 209 12.77 14.97 -31.02
N TRP A 210 12.88 13.85 -30.29
CA TRP A 210 11.94 12.74 -30.42
C TRP A 210 10.50 13.17 -30.12
N LEU A 211 10.25 13.90 -29.02
CA LEU A 211 8.93 14.38 -28.63
C LEU A 211 8.30 15.27 -29.70
N THR A 212 9.06 16.20 -30.28
CA THR A 212 8.53 17.09 -31.34
C THR A 212 8.01 16.27 -32.53
N THR A 213 8.76 15.27 -32.98
CA THR A 213 8.33 14.44 -34.10
C THR A 213 7.23 13.45 -33.70
N PHE A 214 7.31 12.85 -32.51
CA PHE A 214 6.29 11.96 -31.95
C PHE A 214 4.92 12.66 -31.85
N VAL A 215 4.87 13.87 -31.29
CA VAL A 215 3.63 14.67 -31.22
C VAL A 215 3.14 15.01 -32.62
N GLY A 216 4.06 15.28 -33.56
CA GLY A 216 3.72 15.44 -34.96
C GLY A 216 3.07 14.21 -35.59
N ASN A 217 3.30 13.01 -35.05
CA ASN A 217 2.79 11.74 -35.58
C ASN A 217 1.45 11.30 -34.99
N LEU A 218 0.88 12.04 -34.05
CA LEU A 218 -0.40 11.66 -33.44
C LEU A 218 -1.54 11.67 -34.46
N ALA A 219 -2.41 10.66 -34.40
CA ALA A 219 -3.62 10.54 -35.22
C ALA A 219 -4.68 11.58 -34.83
N ARG A 220 -4.69 11.98 -33.55
CA ARG A 220 -5.61 12.95 -32.96
C ARG A 220 -4.93 13.67 -31.79
N PRO A 221 -5.43 14.83 -31.34
CA PRO A 221 -5.01 15.42 -30.07
C PRO A 221 -5.17 14.41 -28.91
N PRO A 222 -4.27 14.41 -27.91
CA PRO A 222 -4.39 13.53 -26.75
C PRO A 222 -5.74 13.67 -26.06
N GLN A 223 -6.42 12.55 -25.83
CA GLN A 223 -7.72 12.51 -25.16
C GLN A 223 -7.93 11.14 -24.50
N GLY A 224 -8.80 11.07 -23.50
CA GLY A 224 -9.10 9.82 -22.80
C GLY A 224 -7.93 9.28 -21.98
N ASP A 225 -8.14 8.13 -21.37
CA ASP A 225 -7.13 7.39 -20.62
C ASP A 225 -6.46 6.29 -21.48
N ASP A 226 -5.63 5.46 -20.88
CA ASP A 226 -4.95 4.37 -21.56
C ASP A 226 -5.93 3.30 -22.11
N ARG A 227 -7.08 3.07 -21.47
CA ARG A 227 -8.14 2.15 -21.95
C ARG A 227 -8.75 2.68 -23.24
N ASP A 228 -9.03 3.98 -23.30
CA ASP A 228 -9.51 4.64 -24.51
C ASP A 228 -8.51 4.53 -25.68
N GLN A 229 -7.21 4.43 -25.41
CA GLN A 229 -6.22 4.26 -26.47
C GLN A 229 -6.20 2.84 -27.03
N LEU A 230 -6.43 1.83 -26.18
CA LEU A 230 -6.57 0.44 -26.65
C LEU A 230 -7.82 0.26 -27.51
N ILE A 231 -8.96 0.85 -27.09
CA ILE A 231 -10.19 0.89 -27.87
C ILE A 231 -10.00 1.69 -29.18
N ALA A 232 -9.20 2.75 -29.16
CA ALA A 232 -8.89 3.52 -30.37
C ALA A 232 -8.13 2.69 -31.41
N ILE A 233 -7.27 1.75 -30.98
CA ILE A 233 -6.63 0.81 -31.91
C ILE A 233 -7.67 -0.13 -32.51
N SER A 234 -8.51 -0.76 -31.68
CA SER A 234 -9.49 -1.75 -32.16
C SER A 234 -10.54 -1.16 -33.11
N THR A 235 -10.79 0.14 -33.01
CA THR A 235 -11.72 0.87 -33.88
C THR A 235 -11.05 1.55 -35.07
N GLY A 236 -9.74 1.35 -35.27
CA GLY A 236 -8.98 1.85 -36.42
C GLY A 236 -8.76 3.37 -36.41
N VAL A 237 -8.85 4.03 -35.25
CA VAL A 237 -8.53 5.47 -35.11
C VAL A 237 -7.02 5.71 -35.22
N CYS A 238 -6.22 4.73 -34.81
CA CYS A 238 -4.77 4.73 -34.85
C CYS A 238 -4.27 3.29 -34.84
N ASP A 239 -2.99 3.10 -35.14
CA ASP A 239 -2.42 1.78 -35.33
C ASP A 239 -1.57 1.37 -34.14
N ILE A 240 -1.01 2.35 -33.42
CA ILE A 240 -0.24 2.09 -32.20
C ILE A 240 -0.61 3.02 -31.06
N ALA A 241 -0.51 2.49 -29.84
CA ALA A 241 -0.70 3.27 -28.63
C ALA A 241 0.22 2.83 -27.48
N LEU A 242 0.42 3.74 -26.53
CA LEU A 242 1.06 3.46 -25.25
C LEU A 242 -0.02 3.26 -24.19
N ALA A 243 0.03 2.12 -23.49
CA ALA A 243 -0.82 1.85 -22.35
C ALA A 243 -0.09 0.97 -21.34
N ASN A 244 -0.52 0.95 -20.08
CA ASN A 244 0.07 0.06 -19.08
C ASN A 244 -0.47 -1.38 -19.19
N THR A 245 0.39 -2.38 -18.97
CA THR A 245 0.05 -3.81 -19.09
C THR A 245 -1.16 -4.25 -18.26
N TYR A 246 -1.36 -3.68 -17.08
CA TYR A 246 -2.48 -4.07 -16.22
C TYR A 246 -3.84 -3.68 -16.82
N LEU A 247 -3.93 -2.63 -17.65
CA LEU A 247 -5.19 -2.24 -18.30
C LEU A 247 -5.58 -3.24 -19.37
N TYR A 248 -4.61 -3.71 -20.17
CA TYR A 248 -4.84 -4.82 -21.09
C TYR A 248 -5.38 -6.05 -20.36
N GLY A 249 -4.77 -6.42 -19.23
CA GLY A 249 -5.23 -7.54 -18.39
C GLY A 249 -6.64 -7.32 -17.82
N GLN A 250 -6.94 -6.11 -17.33
CA GLN A 250 -8.27 -5.74 -16.83
C GLN A 250 -9.34 -5.79 -17.93
N MET A 251 -9.05 -5.26 -19.11
CA MET A 251 -9.96 -5.29 -20.26
C MET A 251 -10.21 -6.72 -20.74
N SER A 252 -9.17 -7.55 -20.79
CA SER A 252 -9.28 -8.97 -21.19
C SER A 252 -10.16 -9.78 -20.23
N ALA A 253 -10.18 -9.41 -18.95
CA ALA A 253 -10.98 -10.04 -17.91
C ALA A 253 -12.25 -9.24 -17.56
N SER A 254 -12.61 -8.23 -18.36
CA SER A 254 -13.76 -7.36 -18.09
C SER A 254 -15.06 -8.13 -18.30
N GLU A 255 -16.12 -7.75 -17.58
CA GLU A 255 -17.48 -8.23 -17.85
C GLU A 255 -18.07 -7.58 -19.11
N ASP A 256 -17.55 -6.43 -19.52
CA ASP A 256 -17.94 -5.76 -20.77
C ASP A 256 -17.33 -6.48 -21.99
N GLU A 257 -18.20 -7.00 -22.85
CA GLU A 257 -17.80 -7.71 -24.07
C GLU A 257 -17.05 -6.80 -25.06
N ALA A 258 -17.42 -5.53 -25.16
CA ALA A 258 -16.75 -4.60 -26.05
C ALA A 258 -15.29 -4.36 -25.63
N GLU A 259 -15.01 -4.35 -24.32
CA GLU A 259 -13.65 -4.21 -23.81
C GLU A 259 -12.80 -5.44 -24.09
N ARG A 260 -13.35 -6.65 -23.91
CA ARG A 260 -12.66 -7.90 -24.25
C ARG A 260 -12.33 -7.93 -25.74
N GLN A 261 -13.33 -7.70 -26.59
CA GLN A 261 -13.16 -7.64 -28.04
C GLN A 261 -12.13 -6.58 -28.48
N ALA A 262 -12.09 -5.43 -27.79
CA ALA A 262 -11.14 -4.38 -28.11
C ALA A 262 -9.67 -4.77 -27.88
N VAL A 263 -9.38 -5.75 -27.02
CA VAL A 263 -7.99 -6.15 -26.71
C VAL A 263 -7.61 -7.53 -27.23
N ASP A 264 -8.58 -8.35 -27.64
CA ASP A 264 -8.35 -9.72 -28.15
C ASP A 264 -7.38 -9.75 -29.33
N ASP A 265 -7.50 -8.81 -30.26
CA ASP A 265 -6.68 -8.73 -31.48
C ASP A 265 -5.44 -7.84 -31.33
N LEU A 266 -5.19 -7.30 -30.14
CA LEU A 266 -4.01 -6.47 -29.89
C LEU A 266 -2.78 -7.32 -29.55
N GLY A 267 -1.69 -7.02 -30.24
CA GLY A 267 -0.34 -7.40 -29.88
C GLY A 267 0.27 -6.44 -28.89
N MET A 268 1.28 -6.91 -28.16
CA MET A 268 2.03 -6.13 -27.19
C MET A 268 3.51 -6.21 -27.53
N LEU A 269 4.10 -5.06 -27.88
CA LEU A 269 5.52 -4.92 -28.13
C LEU A 269 6.25 -4.47 -26.85
N TRP A 270 7.10 -5.34 -26.35
CA TRP A 270 8.07 -5.03 -25.30
C TRP A 270 9.21 -4.20 -25.91
N ALA A 271 9.04 -2.89 -25.89
CA ALA A 271 9.94 -1.94 -26.54
C ALA A 271 11.42 -2.07 -26.11
N ASN A 272 12.31 -1.71 -27.03
CA ASN A 272 13.76 -1.59 -26.91
C ASN A 272 14.48 -2.89 -26.57
N GLN A 273 14.01 -4.01 -27.13
CA GLN A 273 14.66 -5.32 -27.10
C GLN A 273 15.37 -5.64 -28.44
N PRO A 274 16.60 -6.20 -28.42
CA PRO A 274 17.53 -6.22 -27.30
C PRO A 274 18.07 -4.79 -27.04
N GLY A 275 18.31 -4.43 -25.77
CA GLY A 275 18.82 -3.10 -25.43
C GLY A 275 18.55 -2.70 -23.99
N ARG A 276 18.17 -1.43 -23.77
CA ARG A 276 17.82 -0.93 -22.44
C ARG A 276 16.54 -1.56 -21.88
N GLY A 277 15.76 -2.23 -22.73
CA GLY A 277 14.50 -2.83 -22.39
C GLY A 277 13.35 -1.82 -22.26
N VAL A 278 12.19 -2.41 -22.02
CA VAL A 278 10.90 -1.71 -21.92
C VAL A 278 10.84 -0.85 -20.66
N HIS A 279 10.12 0.27 -20.70
CA HIS A 279 9.90 1.10 -19.52
C HIS A 279 8.99 0.39 -18.51
N ALA A 280 9.59 -0.05 -17.41
CA ALA A 280 8.88 -0.53 -16.23
C ALA A 280 8.75 0.59 -15.18
N ASN A 281 7.67 0.55 -14.43
CA ASN A 281 7.36 1.47 -13.37
C ASN A 281 6.69 0.72 -12.21
N PHE A 282 6.60 1.37 -11.05
CA PHE A 282 6.24 0.71 -9.81
C PHE A 282 5.20 1.52 -9.06
N ARG A 283 4.25 0.79 -8.48
CA ARG A 283 3.49 1.29 -7.34
C ARG A 283 4.32 0.97 -6.10
N GLY A 284 4.37 1.89 -5.16
CA GLY A 284 5.22 1.72 -3.99
C GLY A 284 4.74 2.54 -2.82
N ALA A 285 5.34 2.29 -1.67
CA ALA A 285 5.00 2.96 -0.43
C ALA A 285 6.23 3.56 0.24
N GLY A 286 6.00 4.66 0.95
CA GLY A 286 6.96 5.26 1.88
C GLY A 286 6.27 5.59 3.20
N VAL A 287 7.01 5.49 4.30
CA VAL A 287 6.52 5.90 5.62
C VAL A 287 6.68 7.41 5.75
N ASN A 288 5.61 8.10 6.14
CA ASN A 288 5.61 9.55 6.31
C ASN A 288 6.56 9.96 7.43
N VAL A 289 7.32 11.05 7.26
CA VAL A 289 8.22 11.60 8.30
C VAL A 289 7.49 11.91 9.62
N HIS A 290 6.20 12.20 9.54
CA HIS A 290 5.34 12.51 10.69
C HIS A 290 4.43 11.35 11.12
N ALA A 291 4.70 10.12 10.69
CA ALA A 291 3.89 8.93 11.00
C ALA A 291 3.70 8.71 12.53
N PRO A 292 2.49 8.91 13.08
CA PRO A 292 2.24 8.72 14.51
C PRO A 292 2.35 7.25 14.96
N HIS A 293 2.10 6.29 14.07
CA HIS A 293 2.14 4.85 14.30
C HIS A 293 3.22 4.17 13.45
N ARG A 294 4.45 4.70 13.47
CA ARG A 294 5.58 4.22 12.64
C ARG A 294 5.79 2.69 12.68
N ALA A 295 5.66 2.05 13.85
CA ALA A 295 5.85 0.60 13.94
C ALA A 295 4.78 -0.17 13.15
N ASN A 296 3.53 0.28 13.20
CA ASN A 296 2.42 -0.29 12.43
C ASN A 296 2.60 0.01 10.95
N ALA A 297 3.09 1.20 10.61
CA ALA A 297 3.42 1.61 9.25
C ALA A 297 4.48 0.71 8.58
N ILE A 298 5.44 0.20 9.35
CA ILE A 298 6.48 -0.71 8.83
C ILE A 298 5.97 -2.15 8.71
N LYS A 299 4.94 -2.49 9.49
CA LYS A 299 4.36 -3.84 9.53
C LYS A 299 3.36 -4.05 8.40
N LEU A 300 2.62 -3.01 7.99
CA LEU A 300 1.77 -3.00 6.79
C LEU A 300 2.63 -2.99 5.53
#